data_AF-M1CRG2-F1
#
_entry.id   AF-M1CRG2-F1
#
_cell.length_a   1.000
_cell.length_b   1.000
_cell.length_c   1.000
_cell.angle_alpha   90.00
_cell.angle_beta   90.00
_cell.angle_gamma   90.00
#
_symmetry.space_group_name_H-M   'P 1'
#
loop_
_entity.id
_entity.type
_entity.pdbx_description
1 polymer ?
#
loop_
_entity_poly.entity_id
_entity_poly.type
_entity_poly.pdbx_seq_one_letter_code
_entity_poly.pdbx_strand_id
1 'polypeptide(L)'
;MRRDGLRVAIEAWNQCNEVGEEAPKMGSPRAADCFDVQNKGSSQQQQNPSMLLHKVTEEDNKLGIGKSFPGLTKSALNNVNLYAAEKELYLGSKCQVDDKPNPWQFWMIMLKSGNMDTHAGKCPKNGHKVGPFDPPSEFPCFGKGCMNQPLIYHNYTTLQGTTLKGGFYGTWDLNAGSSRDSANMNTSFYSVTWQKELGKGSWIFHHVIRTSTKYPWLMLYLRSDATSGFSGGYHYQTRGMSKIIPESPNFKVRFRLNVIQGGGPHSQFYLMDMGSCWKNNGKPCDGNVTSDVTRYSEMILNPETPSWCKPDDPKLCPPYHTFPNGTKVHRPDKSRYPYEAYHLLCTPGNGEHVEQPSGPCDPYSNPQPQEILQILPHPVWGEYGYPTKKGQGWIGDPTTWELDVGRLSQSLYFYQDPGTAPAKRKWSSIDLGTEIFRDANQVAEWTVSNFDILVPNN
;
A
#
# COMPACT_ATOMS: atom_id res chain seq x y z
N MET A 1 -8.44 8.08 -12.63
CA MET A 1 -8.14 9.38 -11.95
C MET A 1 -8.61 10.67 -12.69
N ARG A 2 -9.74 10.69 -13.41
CA ARG A 2 -10.08 11.84 -14.30
C ARG A 2 -11.14 12.81 -13.77
N ARG A 3 -11.92 12.40 -12.76
CA ARG A 3 -12.97 13.23 -12.15
C ARG A 3 -12.36 14.47 -11.49
N ASP A 4 -12.98 15.64 -11.68
CA ASP A 4 -12.54 16.89 -11.03
C ASP A 4 -12.76 16.89 -9.52
N GLY A 5 -13.89 16.38 -9.03
CA GLY A 5 -14.07 16.15 -7.60
C GLY A 5 -13.19 15.00 -7.13
N LEU A 6 -12.20 15.28 -6.29
CA LEU A 6 -11.25 14.29 -5.77
C LEU A 6 -11.74 13.69 -4.46
N ARG A 7 -11.30 12.47 -4.20
CA ARG A 7 -11.46 11.74 -2.94
C ARG A 7 -10.14 11.06 -2.63
N VAL A 8 -9.45 11.53 -1.60
CA VAL A 8 -8.18 10.98 -1.14
C VAL A 8 -8.26 10.85 0.38
N ALA A 9 -7.90 9.69 0.89
CA ALA A 9 -7.64 9.49 2.31
C ALA A 9 -6.15 9.23 2.53
N ILE A 10 -5.72 9.42 3.77
CA ILE A 10 -4.42 9.03 4.25
C ILE A 10 -4.57 8.18 5.51
N GLU A 11 -3.78 7.13 5.56
CA GLU A 11 -3.64 6.25 6.71
C GLU A 11 -2.17 6.08 7.07
N ALA A 12 -1.90 5.87 8.36
CA ALA A 12 -0.61 5.42 8.84
C ALA A 12 -0.72 4.21 9.77
N TRP A 13 0.34 3.39 9.72
CA TRP A 13 0.50 2.14 10.46
C TRP A 13 1.87 2.02 11.10
N ASN A 14 1.93 1.27 12.20
CA ASN A 14 3.18 0.70 12.69
C ASN A 14 3.49 -0.63 11.98
N GLN A 15 4.57 -1.30 12.40
CA GLN A 15 5.05 -2.53 11.77
C GLN A 15 3.99 -3.60 11.59
N CYS A 16 3.12 -3.82 12.58
CA CYS A 16 2.09 -4.87 12.54
C CYS A 16 0.73 -4.39 12.01
N ASN A 17 0.68 -3.33 11.20
CA ASN A 17 -0.57 -2.79 10.65
C ASN A 17 -1.59 -2.42 11.73
N GLU A 18 -1.09 -1.91 12.85
CA GLU A 18 -1.89 -1.36 13.94
C GLU A 18 -1.54 0.12 14.17
N VAL A 19 -2.39 0.82 14.91
CA VAL A 19 -2.07 2.19 15.34
C VAL A 19 -1.18 2.15 16.58
N GLY A 20 -1.56 1.35 17.57
CA GLY A 20 -0.88 1.24 18.86
C GLY A 20 -1.10 2.46 19.75
N GLU A 21 -0.61 3.63 19.34
CA GLU A 21 -0.74 4.91 20.05
C GLU A 21 -0.96 6.05 19.06
N GLU A 22 -1.76 7.06 19.42
CA GLU A 22 -1.89 8.28 18.61
C GLU A 22 -0.68 9.19 18.80
N ALA A 23 -0.28 9.88 17.73
CA ALA A 23 0.70 10.95 17.86
C ALA A 23 0.11 12.08 18.75
N PRO A 24 0.90 12.64 19.69
CA PRO A 24 0.40 13.65 20.60
C PRO A 24 -0.24 14.84 19.87
N LYS A 25 -1.45 15.20 20.28
CA LYS A 25 -2.25 16.31 19.73
C LYS A 25 -2.65 16.15 18.25
N MET A 26 -2.42 14.99 17.64
CA MET A 26 -2.78 14.74 16.24
C MET A 26 -4.16 14.06 16.11
N GLY A 27 -4.49 13.17 17.04
CA GLY A 27 -5.66 12.31 16.93
C GLY A 27 -5.37 11.03 16.13
N SER A 28 -6.43 10.36 15.68
CA SER A 28 -6.32 9.13 14.91
C SER A 28 -5.61 9.40 13.58
N PRO A 29 -4.66 8.53 13.15
CA PRO A 29 -3.86 8.71 11.94
C PRO A 29 -4.65 8.42 10.65
N ARG A 30 -5.93 8.81 10.61
CA ARG A 30 -6.82 8.75 9.45
C ARG A 30 -7.28 10.15 9.15
N ALA A 31 -7.09 10.59 7.93
CA ALA A 31 -7.59 11.87 7.45
C ALA A 31 -8.04 11.73 5.99
N ALA A 32 -8.84 12.67 5.51
CA ALA A 32 -9.29 12.69 4.13
C ALA A 32 -9.46 14.10 3.58
N ASP A 33 -9.29 14.22 2.26
CA ASP A 33 -9.72 15.36 1.45
C ASP A 33 -10.70 14.89 0.39
N CYS A 34 -11.94 15.33 0.53
CA CYS A 34 -13.04 14.94 -0.32
C CYS A 34 -13.87 16.18 -0.65
N PHE A 35 -13.98 16.51 -1.94
CA PHE A 35 -14.74 17.68 -2.35
C PHE A 35 -15.43 17.49 -3.70
N ASP A 36 -16.56 18.15 -3.89
CA ASP A 36 -17.17 18.29 -5.21
C ASP A 36 -16.88 19.67 -5.80
N VAL A 37 -16.75 19.72 -7.13
CA VAL A 37 -16.69 20.98 -7.87
C VAL A 37 -18.12 21.40 -8.19
N GLN A 38 -18.55 22.55 -7.69
CA GLN A 38 -19.82 23.15 -8.08
C GLN A 38 -19.61 24.17 -9.20
N ASN A 39 -20.33 23.97 -10.29
CA ASN A 39 -20.53 25.01 -11.30
C ASN A 39 -21.67 25.90 -10.81
N LYS A 40 -21.39 27.19 -10.53
CA LYS A 40 -22.49 28.15 -10.34
C LYS A 40 -23.28 28.17 -11.65
N GLY A 41 -24.57 27.85 -11.55
CA GLY A 41 -25.46 27.66 -12.69
C GLY A 41 -25.43 28.83 -13.66
N SER A 42 -25.79 28.50 -14.91
CA SER A 42 -25.96 29.37 -16.07
C SER A 42 -26.98 30.49 -15.84
N SER A 43 -26.63 31.44 -14.98
CA SER A 43 -27.22 32.77 -14.92
C SER A 43 -26.16 33.72 -15.42
N GLN A 44 -26.49 34.36 -16.54
CA GLN A 44 -25.65 35.20 -17.37
C GLN A 44 -24.64 36.07 -16.61
N GLN A 45 -23.43 36.11 -17.17
CA GLN A 45 -22.39 37.12 -16.92
C GLN A 45 -21.80 37.16 -15.50
N GLN A 46 -20.78 36.34 -15.27
CA GLN A 46 -19.43 36.76 -14.82
C GLN A 46 -18.59 35.51 -14.51
N GLN A 47 -17.30 35.59 -14.82
CA GLN A 47 -16.25 34.60 -14.58
C GLN A 47 -16.06 34.31 -13.08
N ASN A 48 -17.03 33.66 -12.44
CA ASN A 48 -16.93 33.29 -11.04
C ASN A 48 -16.17 31.96 -10.91
N PRO A 49 -15.17 31.87 -10.02
CA PRO A 49 -14.40 30.65 -9.83
C PRO A 49 -15.30 29.52 -9.34
N SER A 50 -15.11 28.31 -9.91
CA SER A 50 -15.77 27.10 -9.42
C SER A 50 -15.55 26.95 -7.92
N MET A 51 -16.63 26.74 -7.17
CA MET A 51 -16.56 26.59 -5.72
C MET A 51 -16.31 25.13 -5.38
N LEU A 52 -15.35 24.86 -4.49
CA LEU A 52 -15.09 23.52 -3.98
C LEU A 52 -15.93 23.31 -2.71
N LEU A 53 -16.79 22.30 -2.74
CA LEU A 53 -17.57 21.88 -1.58
C LEU A 53 -16.86 20.73 -0.88
N HIS A 54 -16.07 21.04 0.15
CA HIS A 54 -15.43 20.01 0.98
C HIS A 54 -16.48 19.28 1.83
N LYS A 55 -16.37 17.95 1.86
CA LYS A 55 -17.25 17.04 2.63
C LYS A 55 -16.67 16.63 3.98
N VAL A 56 -15.36 16.75 4.13
CA VAL A 56 -14.60 16.44 5.34
C VAL A 56 -14.03 17.75 5.87
N THR A 57 -14.29 18.06 7.14
CA THR A 57 -13.81 19.27 7.81
C THR A 57 -12.53 19.00 8.60
N GLU A 58 -11.93 20.06 9.14
CA GLU A 58 -10.74 19.92 9.96
C GLU A 58 -11.05 19.19 11.26
N GLU A 59 -12.24 19.38 11.82
CA GLU A 59 -12.72 18.68 13.01
C GLU A 59 -12.82 17.17 12.77
N ASP A 60 -13.33 16.74 11.60
CA ASP A 60 -13.37 15.32 11.21
C ASP A 60 -11.97 14.72 11.18
N ASN A 61 -11.02 15.42 10.54
CA ASN A 61 -9.64 14.98 10.42
C ASN A 61 -8.93 14.94 11.79
N LYS A 62 -9.30 15.82 12.74
CA LYS A 62 -8.76 15.88 14.12
C LYS A 62 -9.47 14.97 15.14
N LEU A 63 -10.39 14.10 14.71
CA LEU A 63 -10.98 13.07 15.57
C LEU A 63 -9.92 12.08 16.06
N GLY A 64 -10.03 11.65 17.31
CA GLY A 64 -9.12 10.72 17.99
C GLY A 64 -9.78 10.12 19.22
N ILE A 65 -9.13 9.14 19.86
CA ILE A 65 -9.63 8.42 21.04
C ILE A 65 -10.31 9.36 22.06
N GLY A 66 -11.46 8.93 22.58
CA GLY A 66 -12.28 9.67 23.54
C GLY A 66 -13.28 10.66 22.91
N LYS A 67 -13.14 10.99 21.62
CA LYS A 67 -14.12 11.84 20.90
C LYS A 67 -15.14 10.98 20.15
N SER A 68 -16.42 11.19 20.39
CA SER A 68 -17.49 10.49 19.69
C SER A 68 -17.74 11.07 18.28
N PHE A 69 -18.17 10.21 17.35
CA PHE A 69 -18.69 10.60 16.04
C PHE A 69 -19.83 9.65 15.62
N PRO A 70 -20.69 10.03 14.64
CA PRO A 70 -21.80 9.19 14.20
C PRO A 70 -21.34 7.81 13.72
N GLY A 71 -21.89 6.75 14.32
CA GLY A 71 -21.59 5.36 13.98
C GLY A 71 -20.44 4.72 14.77
N LEU A 72 -19.74 5.48 15.63
CA LEU A 72 -18.69 4.96 16.50
C LEU A 72 -19.26 3.98 17.54
N THR A 73 -18.64 2.81 17.68
CA THR A 73 -19.00 1.82 18.70
C THR A 73 -18.46 2.20 20.07
N LYS A 74 -19.13 1.75 21.14
CA LYS A 74 -18.67 1.99 22.52
C LYS A 74 -17.28 1.41 22.78
N SER A 75 -16.96 0.27 22.16
CA SER A 75 -15.64 -0.37 22.25
C SER A 75 -14.53 0.45 21.59
N ALA A 76 -14.82 1.10 20.47
CA ALA A 76 -13.85 1.91 19.76
C ALA A 76 -13.51 3.21 20.48
N LEU A 77 -14.42 3.75 21.31
CA LEU A 77 -14.21 5.02 22.02
C LEU A 77 -12.89 5.09 22.80
N ASN A 78 -12.44 3.96 23.36
CA ASN A 78 -11.22 3.85 24.16
C ASN A 78 -10.19 2.87 23.57
N ASN A 79 -10.36 2.42 22.33
CA ASN A 79 -9.44 1.50 21.67
C ASN A 79 -8.92 2.17 20.39
N VAL A 80 -7.63 2.53 20.40
CA VAL A 80 -6.99 3.31 19.33
C VAL A 80 -7.06 2.61 17.97
N ASN A 81 -6.87 1.29 17.93
CA ASN A 81 -6.89 0.52 16.68
C ASN A 81 -8.31 0.46 16.10
N LEU A 82 -9.31 0.12 16.93
CA LEU A 82 -10.72 0.11 16.53
C LEU A 82 -11.22 1.51 16.13
N TYR A 83 -10.79 2.54 16.86
CA TYR A 83 -11.15 3.92 16.56
C TYR A 83 -10.68 4.33 15.16
N ALA A 84 -9.44 4.00 14.79
CA ALA A 84 -8.92 4.31 13.47
C ALA A 84 -9.67 3.57 12.36
N ALA A 85 -9.96 2.27 12.55
CA ALA A 85 -10.77 1.50 11.61
C ALA A 85 -12.14 2.14 11.40
N GLU A 86 -12.86 2.45 12.49
CA GLU A 86 -14.21 3.02 12.41
C GLU A 86 -14.21 4.47 11.90
N LYS A 87 -13.15 5.25 12.19
CA LYS A 87 -12.98 6.61 11.64
C LYS A 87 -12.80 6.56 10.13
N GLU A 88 -12.07 5.58 9.59
CA GLU A 88 -11.96 5.39 8.14
C GLU A 88 -13.34 5.12 7.52
N LEU A 89 -14.16 4.26 8.14
CA LEU A 89 -15.53 4.01 7.68
C LEU A 89 -16.39 5.29 7.70
N TYR A 90 -16.26 6.08 8.76
CA TYR A 90 -16.94 7.37 8.90
C TYR A 90 -16.52 8.35 7.79
N LEU A 91 -15.22 8.55 7.59
CA LEU A 91 -14.69 9.40 6.52
C LEU A 91 -15.14 8.89 5.15
N GLY A 92 -15.10 7.57 4.92
CA GLY A 92 -15.61 6.92 3.73
C GLY A 92 -17.08 7.23 3.46
N SER A 93 -17.92 7.25 4.51
CA SER A 93 -19.34 7.60 4.36
C SER A 93 -19.53 9.06 3.91
N LYS A 94 -18.73 10.00 4.42
CA LYS A 94 -18.74 11.41 3.98
C LYS A 94 -18.21 11.57 2.55
N CYS A 95 -17.19 10.79 2.20
CA CYS A 95 -16.51 10.84 0.91
C CYS A 95 -17.24 10.07 -0.20
N GLN A 96 -18.28 9.31 0.11
CA GLN A 96 -18.92 8.42 -0.85
C GLN A 96 -19.39 9.16 -2.11
N VAL A 97 -19.17 8.51 -3.25
CA VAL A 97 -19.69 8.88 -4.56
C VAL A 97 -20.59 7.76 -5.03
N ASP A 98 -21.86 8.09 -5.26
CA ASP A 98 -22.81 7.17 -5.84
C ASP A 98 -22.47 6.93 -7.32
N ASP A 99 -22.32 5.66 -7.68
CA ASP A 99 -21.84 5.24 -8.99
C ASP A 99 -22.27 3.79 -9.26
N LYS A 100 -22.05 3.30 -10.48
CA LYS A 100 -22.34 1.93 -10.90
C LYS A 100 -21.06 1.10 -11.09
N PRO A 101 -21.06 -0.20 -10.82
CA PRO A 101 -22.17 -0.98 -10.23
C PRO A 101 -22.39 -0.69 -8.74
N ASN A 102 -21.37 -0.17 -8.05
CA ASN A 102 -21.38 0.12 -6.62
C ASN A 102 -20.88 1.55 -6.35
N PRO A 103 -21.26 2.17 -5.22
CA PRO A 103 -20.64 3.41 -4.77
C PRO A 103 -19.16 3.20 -4.43
N TRP A 104 -18.38 4.28 -4.42
CA TRP A 104 -16.96 4.27 -4.07
C TRP A 104 -16.57 5.45 -3.18
N GLN A 105 -15.40 5.39 -2.52
CA GLN A 105 -14.95 6.39 -1.56
C GLN A 105 -13.69 7.11 -2.05
N PHE A 106 -12.48 6.64 -1.75
CA PHE A 106 -11.26 7.40 -2.01
C PHE A 106 -10.09 6.53 -2.51
N TRP A 107 -9.12 7.20 -3.13
CA TRP A 107 -7.74 6.70 -3.21
C TRP A 107 -7.13 6.74 -1.81
N MET A 108 -6.31 5.76 -1.47
CA MET A 108 -5.65 5.72 -0.16
C MET A 108 -4.16 6.03 -0.31
N ILE A 109 -3.67 7.00 0.45
CA ILE A 109 -2.25 7.19 0.71
C ILE A 109 -1.93 6.37 1.95
N MET A 110 -1.11 5.34 1.81
CA MET A 110 -0.69 4.52 2.94
C MET A 110 0.74 4.87 3.36
N LEU A 111 0.89 5.14 4.65
CA LEU A 111 2.16 5.29 5.33
C LEU A 111 2.37 4.09 6.26
N LYS A 112 3.58 3.55 6.29
CA LYS A 112 3.96 2.54 7.27
C LYS A 112 5.36 2.77 7.79
N SER A 113 5.54 2.50 9.08
CA SER A 113 6.86 2.42 9.70
C SER A 113 7.22 0.98 9.98
N GLY A 114 8.38 0.57 9.47
CA GLY A 114 8.93 -0.77 9.69
C GLY A 114 9.62 -0.96 11.04
N ASN A 115 9.71 0.13 11.84
CA ASN A 115 10.29 0.06 13.16
C ASN A 115 9.42 -0.79 14.10
N MET A 116 10.05 -1.64 14.91
CA MET A 116 9.35 -2.56 15.81
C MET A 116 9.95 -2.57 17.22
N ASP A 117 9.11 -2.27 18.21
CA ASP A 117 9.44 -2.43 19.63
C ASP A 117 8.94 -3.80 20.10
N THR A 118 9.83 -4.78 20.15
CA THR A 118 9.50 -6.15 20.59
C THR A 118 9.21 -6.23 22.09
N HIS A 119 9.68 -5.27 22.89
CA HIS A 119 9.38 -5.21 24.31
C HIS A 119 8.03 -4.58 24.61
N ALA A 120 7.47 -3.81 23.68
CA ALA A 120 6.10 -3.29 23.80
C ALA A 120 5.04 -4.39 23.72
N GLY A 121 5.36 -5.58 23.17
CA GLY A 121 4.43 -6.72 23.06
C GLY A 121 3.16 -6.43 22.26
N LYS A 122 3.21 -5.45 21.34
CA LYS A 122 2.04 -4.98 20.58
C LYS A 122 1.74 -5.85 19.36
N CYS A 123 2.78 -6.32 18.68
CA CYS A 123 2.63 -7.07 17.44
C CYS A 123 2.48 -8.57 17.72
N PRO A 124 1.42 -9.21 17.23
CA PRO A 124 1.29 -10.66 17.30
C PRO A 124 2.30 -11.34 16.37
N LYS A 125 2.57 -12.63 16.65
CA LYS A 125 3.30 -13.55 15.78
C LYS A 125 2.29 -14.46 15.10
N ASN A 126 2.03 -14.27 13.81
CA ASN A 126 1.09 -15.12 13.06
C ASN A 126 -0.31 -15.22 13.73
N GLY A 127 -0.86 -14.10 14.20
CA GLY A 127 -2.15 -14.06 14.90
C GLY A 127 -2.10 -14.37 16.39
N HIS A 128 -0.96 -14.83 16.92
CA HIS A 128 -0.81 -15.17 18.33
C HIS A 128 -0.11 -14.05 19.09
N LYS A 129 -0.69 -13.61 20.22
CA LYS A 129 -0.06 -12.63 21.10
C LYS A 129 1.27 -13.17 21.63
N VAL A 130 2.31 -12.35 21.59
CA VAL A 130 3.66 -12.70 22.07
C VAL A 130 4.34 -11.47 22.70
N GLY A 131 5.41 -11.74 23.45
CA GLY A 131 6.30 -10.73 24.03
C GLY A 131 5.94 -10.28 25.44
N PRO A 132 6.82 -9.48 26.10
CA PRO A 132 8.10 -8.92 25.62
C PRO A 132 9.17 -9.96 25.22
N PHE A 133 10.00 -9.66 24.22
CA PHE A 133 11.14 -10.51 23.82
C PHE A 133 12.30 -9.69 23.26
N ASP A 134 13.52 -10.24 23.31
CA ASP A 134 14.71 -9.57 22.79
C ASP A 134 14.59 -9.32 21.28
N PRO A 135 14.91 -8.10 20.81
CA PRO A 135 14.71 -7.74 19.41
C PRO A 135 15.60 -8.60 18.50
N PRO A 136 15.04 -9.24 17.48
CA PRO A 136 15.82 -9.75 16.37
C PRO A 136 16.63 -8.60 15.75
N SER A 137 17.87 -8.85 15.33
CA SER A 137 18.75 -7.82 14.75
C SER A 137 18.20 -7.17 13.48
N GLU A 138 17.12 -7.72 12.91
CA GLU A 138 16.53 -7.29 11.66
C GLU A 138 15.52 -6.14 11.80
N PHE A 139 14.99 -5.85 12.99
CA PHE A 139 14.02 -4.78 13.23
C PHE A 139 14.66 -3.55 13.88
N PRO A 140 14.71 -2.39 13.19
CA PRO A 140 15.26 -1.17 13.77
C PRO A 140 14.30 -0.61 14.84
N CYS A 141 14.85 -0.25 16.00
CA CYS A 141 14.09 0.47 17.03
C CYS A 141 15.05 1.17 18.00
N PHE A 142 14.70 2.40 18.37
CA PHE A 142 15.45 3.19 19.37
C PHE A 142 14.81 3.12 20.78
N GLY A 143 13.96 2.11 21.02
CA GLY A 143 13.17 1.93 22.24
C GLY A 143 11.82 2.63 22.17
N LYS A 144 11.29 2.99 23.34
CA LYS A 144 9.94 3.56 23.50
C LYS A 144 9.69 4.70 22.50
N GLY A 145 8.63 4.55 21.71
CA GLY A 145 8.24 5.52 20.68
C GLY A 145 8.75 5.22 19.27
N CYS A 146 9.50 4.13 19.05
CA CYS A 146 9.92 3.75 17.69
C CYS A 146 8.75 3.27 16.82
N MET A 147 7.69 2.72 17.43
CA MET A 147 6.42 2.34 16.77
C MET A 147 5.35 3.43 16.84
N ASN A 148 5.73 4.70 16.72
CA ASN A 148 4.78 5.81 16.76
C ASN A 148 4.15 6.09 15.39
N GLN A 149 3.05 6.83 15.39
CA GLN A 149 2.41 7.35 14.20
C GLN A 149 3.04 8.67 13.75
N PRO A 150 3.01 8.99 12.45
CA PRO A 150 3.50 10.27 11.97
C PRO A 150 2.56 11.42 12.37
N LEU A 151 3.12 12.63 12.42
CA LEU A 151 2.33 13.85 12.31
C LEU A 151 1.71 13.90 10.92
N ILE A 152 0.43 14.27 10.81
CA ILE A 152 -0.27 14.41 9.53
C ILE A 152 -0.81 15.83 9.40
N TYR A 153 -0.19 16.62 8.51
CA TYR A 153 -0.67 17.94 8.14
C TYR A 153 -1.39 17.90 6.80
N HIS A 154 -2.47 18.66 6.70
CA HIS A 154 -3.35 18.67 5.54
C HIS A 154 -3.45 20.07 4.94
N ASN A 155 -3.09 20.18 3.66
CA ASN A 155 -3.44 21.33 2.84
C ASN A 155 -4.69 20.97 2.03
N TYR A 156 -5.83 21.52 2.45
CA TYR A 156 -7.10 21.37 1.74
C TYR A 156 -6.96 21.77 0.28
N THR A 157 -7.61 20.99 -0.59
CA THR A 157 -7.59 21.26 -2.01
C THR A 157 -8.22 22.61 -2.32
N THR A 158 -7.51 23.44 -3.07
CA THR A 158 -7.98 24.77 -3.50
C THR A 158 -7.87 24.90 -5.01
N LEU A 159 -8.71 25.77 -5.60
CA LEU A 159 -8.59 26.18 -7.00
C LEU A 159 -7.67 27.41 -7.08
N GLN A 160 -6.49 27.24 -7.66
CA GLN A 160 -5.49 28.29 -7.88
C GLN A 160 -5.41 28.60 -9.37
N GLY A 161 -6.00 29.71 -9.80
CA GLY A 161 -6.23 29.98 -11.22
C GLY A 161 -7.13 28.90 -11.84
N THR A 162 -6.61 28.10 -12.76
CA THR A 162 -7.31 26.95 -13.37
C THR A 162 -6.89 25.60 -12.79
N THR A 163 -5.96 25.58 -11.82
CA THR A 163 -5.36 24.36 -11.30
C THR A 163 -5.87 24.06 -9.89
N LEU A 164 -6.42 22.86 -9.69
CA LEU A 164 -6.74 22.33 -8.39
C LEU A 164 -5.46 21.79 -7.74
N LYS A 165 -5.19 22.13 -6.48
CA LYS A 165 -4.01 21.66 -5.73
C LYS A 165 -4.33 21.39 -4.27
N GLY A 166 -3.82 20.29 -3.74
CA GLY A 166 -3.88 19.94 -2.31
C GLY A 166 -2.73 19.01 -1.91
N GLY A 167 -2.67 18.61 -0.66
CA GLY A 167 -1.66 17.65 -0.23
C GLY A 167 -1.71 17.26 1.24
N PHE A 168 -1.05 16.14 1.56
CA PHE A 168 -0.67 15.75 2.91
C PHE A 168 0.85 15.81 3.07
N TYR A 169 1.32 16.12 4.26
CA TYR A 169 2.74 16.07 4.59
C TYR A 169 2.96 15.88 6.09
N GLY A 170 4.15 15.43 6.47
CA GLY A 170 4.43 15.19 7.88
C GLY A 170 5.74 14.48 8.15
N THR A 171 5.88 13.98 9.37
CA THR A 171 7.11 13.36 9.88
C THR A 171 6.81 12.38 11.01
N TRP A 172 7.61 11.32 11.15
CA TRP A 172 7.61 10.46 12.34
C TRP A 172 8.48 11.03 13.46
N ASP A 173 9.39 11.95 13.16
CA ASP A 173 10.24 12.62 14.15
C ASP A 173 9.44 13.71 14.88
N LEU A 174 8.61 13.30 15.85
CA LEU A 174 7.63 14.16 16.52
C LEU A 174 8.21 15.38 17.26
N ASN A 175 9.52 15.37 17.54
CA ASN A 175 10.24 16.47 18.20
C ASN A 175 10.90 17.42 17.20
N ALA A 176 10.85 17.13 15.90
CA ALA A 176 11.29 18.06 14.87
C ALA A 176 10.32 19.25 14.85
N GLY A 177 10.81 20.45 15.14
CA GLY A 177 9.98 21.66 15.15
C GLY A 177 9.25 21.85 13.82
N SER A 178 8.06 22.45 13.87
CA SER A 178 7.11 22.57 12.74
C SER A 178 7.57 23.47 11.57
N SER A 179 8.85 23.86 11.48
CA SER A 179 9.33 24.73 10.42
C SER A 179 9.64 23.95 9.14
N ARG A 180 9.13 24.45 8.00
CA ARG A 180 9.57 24.06 6.64
C ARG A 180 11.08 24.26 6.43
N ASP A 181 11.71 25.03 7.32
CA ASP A 181 13.14 25.35 7.32
C ASP A 181 14.00 24.42 8.21
N SER A 182 13.46 23.30 8.70
CA SER A 182 14.27 22.26 9.33
C SER A 182 15.01 21.43 8.26
N ALA A 183 15.90 22.10 7.52
CA ALA A 183 16.89 21.53 6.61
C ALA A 183 17.97 20.69 7.32
N ASN A 184 17.65 20.12 8.49
CA ASN A 184 18.43 19.01 9.03
C ASN A 184 18.12 17.78 8.19
N MET A 185 19.14 17.24 7.53
CA MET A 185 19.04 16.03 6.69
C MET A 185 18.58 14.79 7.46
N ASN A 186 18.54 14.82 8.79
CA ASN A 186 18.27 13.69 9.67
C ASN A 186 16.84 13.66 10.26
N THR A 187 15.85 14.17 9.54
CA THR A 187 14.44 14.17 9.97
C THR A 187 13.62 13.42 8.94
N SER A 188 12.81 12.44 9.36
CA SER A 188 11.93 11.73 8.45
C SER A 188 10.93 12.71 7.86
N PHE A 189 10.53 12.51 6.61
CA PHE A 189 9.57 13.39 5.97
C PHE A 189 8.76 12.59 4.96
N TYR A 190 7.49 12.92 4.86
CA TYR A 190 6.71 12.52 3.69
C TYR A 190 5.92 13.70 3.19
N SER A 191 5.66 13.70 1.88
CA SER A 191 4.69 14.60 1.26
C SER A 191 4.03 13.90 0.09
N VAL A 192 2.71 14.02 0.03
CA VAL A 192 1.95 13.66 -1.15
C VAL A 192 1.14 14.87 -1.55
N THR A 193 1.45 15.42 -2.72
CA THR A 193 0.67 16.51 -3.31
C THR A 193 -0.08 16.00 -4.53
N TRP A 194 -1.22 16.61 -4.82
CA TRP A 194 -1.98 16.30 -6.02
C TRP A 194 -2.34 17.58 -6.74
N GLN A 195 -2.29 17.51 -8.06
CA GLN A 195 -2.72 18.61 -8.91
C GLN A 195 -3.43 18.14 -10.18
N LYS A 196 -4.35 18.98 -10.66
CA LYS A 196 -5.09 18.76 -11.90
C LYS A 196 -5.61 20.09 -12.44
N GLU A 197 -5.55 20.28 -13.76
CA GLU A 197 -6.28 21.38 -14.40
C GLU A 197 -7.78 21.06 -14.43
N LEU A 198 -8.60 22.02 -14.00
CA LEU A 198 -10.05 21.85 -13.92
C LEU A 198 -10.63 21.48 -15.30
N GLY A 199 -11.44 20.42 -15.35
CA GLY A 199 -12.07 19.92 -16.56
C GLY A 199 -11.13 19.17 -17.52
N LYS A 200 -9.82 19.06 -17.21
CA LYS A 200 -8.84 18.45 -18.13
C LYS A 200 -8.00 17.34 -17.48
N GLY A 201 -7.68 16.34 -18.29
CA GLY A 201 -6.66 15.34 -17.97
C GLY A 201 -6.94 14.47 -16.75
N SER A 202 -5.86 13.96 -16.16
CA SER A 202 -5.84 13.15 -14.95
C SER A 202 -5.27 13.96 -13.79
N TRP A 203 -5.64 13.61 -12.56
CA TRP A 203 -4.84 13.97 -11.39
C TRP A 203 -3.41 13.42 -11.54
N ILE A 204 -2.46 14.23 -11.11
CA ILE A 204 -1.05 13.87 -10.95
C ILE A 204 -0.77 13.89 -9.45
N PHE A 205 -0.40 12.74 -8.90
CA PHE A 205 0.08 12.63 -7.53
C PHE A 205 1.60 12.66 -7.53
N HIS A 206 2.17 13.51 -6.70
CA HIS A 206 3.60 13.64 -6.48
C HIS A 206 3.92 13.23 -5.05
N HIS A 207 4.80 12.25 -4.91
CA HIS A 207 5.13 11.60 -3.66
C HIS A 207 6.60 11.83 -3.34
N VAL A 208 6.87 12.12 -2.08
CA VAL A 208 8.20 12.22 -1.49
C VAL A 208 8.17 11.47 -0.18
N ILE A 209 9.16 10.61 0.05
CA ILE A 209 9.44 10.01 1.36
C ILE A 209 10.93 10.10 1.65
N ARG A 210 11.27 10.45 2.88
CA ARG A 210 12.63 10.55 3.39
C ARG A 210 12.72 9.82 4.73
N THR A 211 13.71 8.95 4.87
CA THR A 211 14.05 8.29 6.13
C THR A 211 14.97 9.15 6.99
N SER A 212 15.01 8.85 8.29
CA SER A 212 15.99 9.41 9.23
C SER A 212 16.76 8.30 9.92
N THR A 213 17.76 8.66 10.72
CA THR A 213 18.48 7.68 11.56
C THR A 213 17.53 6.96 12.53
N LYS A 214 16.47 7.64 13.00
CA LYS A 214 15.47 7.05 13.90
C LYS A 214 14.45 6.20 13.17
N TYR A 215 14.11 6.57 11.94
CA TYR A 215 13.12 5.90 11.11
C TYR A 215 13.75 5.51 9.77
N PRO A 216 14.65 4.50 9.76
CA PRO A 216 15.33 4.04 8.56
C PRO A 216 14.47 3.12 7.69
N TRP A 217 13.30 2.71 8.19
CA TRP A 217 12.40 1.81 7.48
C TRP A 217 11.01 2.44 7.37
N LEU A 218 10.70 2.97 6.19
CA LEU A 218 9.44 3.66 5.93
C LEU A 218 8.88 3.27 4.57
N MET A 219 7.56 3.22 4.49
CA MET A 219 6.82 2.93 3.27
C MET A 219 5.84 4.06 2.95
N LEU A 220 5.68 4.35 1.65
CA LEU A 220 4.67 5.27 1.13
C LEU A 220 4.09 4.70 -0.17
N TYR A 221 2.79 4.46 -0.18
CA TYR A 221 2.05 3.94 -1.33
C TYR A 221 0.83 4.78 -1.68
N LEU A 222 0.47 4.74 -2.96
CA LEU A 222 -0.84 5.10 -3.44
C LEU A 222 -1.61 3.83 -3.79
N ARG A 223 -2.75 3.63 -3.13
CA ARG A 223 -3.53 2.40 -3.21
C ARG A 223 -4.92 2.62 -3.78
N SER A 224 -5.39 1.61 -4.50
CA SER A 224 -6.77 1.46 -4.97
C SER A 224 -7.46 0.30 -4.25
N ASP A 225 -7.94 0.57 -3.04
CA ASP A 225 -8.58 -0.44 -2.20
C ASP A 225 -10.03 -0.75 -2.62
N ALA A 226 -10.50 -1.95 -2.29
CA ALA A 226 -11.89 -2.35 -2.43
C ALA A 226 -12.81 -1.47 -1.57
N THR A 227 -14.06 -1.30 -2.03
CA THR A 227 -15.06 -0.49 -1.33
C THR A 227 -15.54 -1.11 -0.01
N SER A 228 -15.18 -2.37 0.27
CA SER A 228 -15.53 -3.13 1.46
C SER A 228 -14.63 -4.36 1.59
N GLY A 229 -14.53 -4.90 2.80
CA GLY A 229 -13.70 -6.06 3.12
C GLY A 229 -12.35 -5.62 3.73
N PHE A 230 -11.41 -6.55 3.73
CA PHE A 230 -10.05 -6.36 4.23
C PHE A 230 -9.12 -5.90 3.08
N SER A 231 -8.21 -4.98 3.37
CA SER A 231 -7.26 -4.44 2.38
C SER A 231 -5.82 -4.45 2.91
N GLY A 232 -4.85 -4.79 2.05
CA GLY A 232 -3.42 -4.57 2.32
C GLY A 232 -2.85 -5.18 3.60
N GLY A 233 -3.40 -6.30 4.07
CA GLY A 233 -2.99 -6.97 5.32
C GLY A 233 -3.65 -6.44 6.59
N TYR A 234 -4.57 -5.48 6.45
CA TYR A 234 -5.38 -4.97 7.54
C TYR A 234 -6.64 -5.83 7.75
N HIS A 235 -6.82 -6.34 8.97
CA HIS A 235 -7.88 -7.29 9.31
C HIS A 235 -9.22 -6.64 9.71
N TYR A 236 -9.34 -5.32 9.56
CA TYR A 236 -10.59 -4.61 9.78
C TYR A 236 -11.22 -4.19 8.46
N GLN A 237 -12.51 -3.88 8.51
CA GLN A 237 -13.24 -3.39 7.36
C GLN A 237 -12.67 -2.05 6.87
N THR A 238 -12.38 -1.94 5.58
CA THR A 238 -11.85 -0.72 4.96
C THR A 238 -12.81 -0.07 3.96
N ARG A 239 -12.44 1.10 3.43
CA ARG A 239 -13.11 1.79 2.31
C ARG A 239 -12.10 2.17 1.24
N GLY A 240 -12.56 2.26 0.00
CA GLY A 240 -11.66 2.46 -1.14
C GLY A 240 -12.39 2.84 -2.42
N MET A 241 -11.68 2.87 -3.54
CA MET A 241 -12.23 3.31 -4.82
C MET A 241 -12.60 2.17 -5.79
N SER A 242 -12.11 0.95 -5.56
CA SER A 242 -12.30 -0.21 -6.44
C SER A 242 -13.71 -0.80 -6.29
N LYS A 243 -14.67 -0.31 -7.10
CA LYS A 243 -16.09 -0.73 -7.13
C LYS A 243 -16.31 -2.19 -7.51
N ILE A 244 -15.36 -2.76 -8.25
CA ILE A 244 -15.31 -4.16 -8.66
C ILE A 244 -13.98 -4.66 -8.16
N ILE A 245 -13.99 -5.71 -7.35
CA ILE A 245 -12.75 -6.35 -6.87
C ILE A 245 -12.16 -7.11 -8.05
N PRO A 246 -10.96 -6.75 -8.55
CA PRO A 246 -10.33 -7.46 -9.66
C PRO A 246 -10.07 -8.92 -9.29
N GLU A 247 -10.37 -9.83 -10.21
CA GLU A 247 -10.20 -11.27 -10.04
C GLU A 247 -9.30 -11.80 -11.17
N SER A 248 -8.22 -12.51 -10.82
CA SER A 248 -7.36 -13.15 -11.81
C SER A 248 -8.12 -14.23 -12.59
N PRO A 249 -7.87 -14.41 -13.90
CA PRO A 249 -6.88 -13.70 -14.70
C PRO A 249 -7.38 -12.39 -15.34
N ASN A 250 -8.59 -11.94 -15.02
CA ASN A 250 -9.38 -11.08 -15.89
C ASN A 250 -9.29 -9.59 -15.52
N PHE A 251 -8.09 -9.00 -15.52
CA PHE A 251 -7.96 -7.55 -15.42
C PHE A 251 -6.56 -7.07 -15.84
N LYS A 252 -6.50 -5.80 -16.26
CA LYS A 252 -5.27 -5.08 -16.53
C LYS A 252 -5.17 -3.82 -15.68
N VAL A 253 -3.97 -3.30 -15.55
CA VAL A 253 -3.73 -2.02 -14.88
C VAL A 253 -2.91 -1.12 -15.78
N ARG A 254 -3.37 0.12 -15.96
CA ARG A 254 -2.71 1.13 -16.81
C ARG A 254 -2.44 2.38 -15.99
N PHE A 255 -1.22 2.92 -16.11
CA PHE A 255 -0.83 4.16 -15.43
C PHE A 255 0.41 4.76 -16.08
N ARG A 256 0.67 6.03 -15.80
CA ARG A 256 1.93 6.69 -16.13
C ARG A 256 2.72 6.90 -14.86
N LEU A 257 3.95 6.37 -14.84
CA LEU A 257 4.87 6.47 -13.72
C LEU A 257 6.12 7.24 -14.14
N ASN A 258 6.61 8.10 -13.26
CA ASN A 258 7.90 8.74 -13.38
C ASN A 258 8.62 8.66 -12.03
N VAL A 259 9.63 7.81 -11.94
CA VAL A 259 10.51 7.73 -10.77
C VAL A 259 11.56 8.82 -10.91
N ILE A 260 11.59 9.75 -9.95
CA ILE A 260 12.50 10.89 -9.93
C ILE A 260 13.74 10.54 -9.08
N GLN A 261 13.52 9.89 -7.94
CA GLN A 261 14.57 9.43 -7.03
C GLN A 261 14.19 8.10 -6.38
N GLY A 262 15.16 7.20 -6.23
CA GLY A 262 14.92 5.77 -5.99
C GLY A 262 15.08 5.25 -4.55
N GLY A 263 15.22 6.11 -3.53
CA GLY A 263 15.24 5.65 -2.13
C GLY A 263 16.51 4.92 -1.67
N GLY A 264 17.58 4.91 -2.46
CA GLY A 264 18.85 4.23 -2.15
C GLY A 264 18.93 2.79 -2.65
N PRO A 265 20.07 2.11 -2.43
CA PRO A 265 20.35 0.78 -2.99
C PRO A 265 19.45 -0.33 -2.45
N HIS A 266 18.96 -0.17 -1.22
CA HIS A 266 18.08 -1.16 -0.57
C HIS A 266 16.59 -0.84 -0.73
N SER A 267 16.23 0.25 -1.39
CA SER A 267 14.82 0.57 -1.60
C SER A 267 14.16 -0.42 -2.54
N GLN A 268 12.96 -0.82 -2.17
CA GLN A 268 12.06 -1.61 -2.99
C GLN A 268 10.99 -0.67 -3.50
N PHE A 269 11.12 -0.24 -4.76
CA PHE A 269 10.06 0.51 -5.43
C PHE A 269 9.19 -0.47 -6.19
N TYR A 270 7.94 -0.60 -5.77
CA TYR A 270 6.99 -1.51 -6.40
C TYR A 270 6.34 -0.82 -7.59
N LEU A 271 6.59 -1.34 -8.80
CA LEU A 271 5.81 -1.00 -9.99
C LEU A 271 4.34 -1.34 -9.78
N MET A 272 4.12 -2.47 -9.13
CA MET A 272 2.85 -3.02 -8.77
C MET A 272 3.05 -3.82 -7.49
N ASP A 273 2.30 -3.46 -6.47
CA ASP A 273 2.08 -4.25 -5.25
C ASP A 273 0.58 -4.56 -5.20
N MET A 274 0.23 -5.80 -4.88
CA MET A 274 -1.15 -6.25 -4.88
C MET A 274 -1.42 -7.03 -3.61
N GLY A 275 -2.35 -6.54 -2.81
CA GLY A 275 -2.79 -7.18 -1.57
C GLY A 275 -4.06 -7.99 -1.75
N SER A 276 -4.10 -9.18 -1.15
CA SER A 276 -5.29 -10.01 -1.01
C SER A 276 -5.27 -10.84 0.27
N CYS A 277 -6.34 -11.61 0.51
CA CYS A 277 -6.46 -12.50 1.65
C CYS A 277 -7.27 -13.75 1.29
N TRP A 278 -6.70 -14.92 1.58
CA TRP A 278 -7.41 -16.21 1.63
C TRP A 278 -6.74 -17.17 2.60
N LYS A 279 -7.44 -18.22 3.02
CA LYS A 279 -6.88 -19.26 3.92
C LYS A 279 -6.08 -20.28 3.11
N ASN A 280 -5.18 -21.02 3.77
CA ASN A 280 -4.39 -22.07 3.10
C ASN A 280 -5.24 -23.18 2.46
N ASN A 281 -6.48 -23.36 2.93
CA ASN A 281 -7.46 -24.29 2.34
C ASN A 281 -8.33 -23.68 1.22
N GLY A 282 -8.02 -22.46 0.77
CA GLY A 282 -8.64 -21.79 -0.38
C GLY A 282 -9.94 -21.06 -0.06
N LYS A 283 -10.42 -21.14 1.18
CA LYS A 283 -11.58 -20.35 1.63
C LYS A 283 -11.24 -18.86 1.70
N PRO A 284 -12.22 -17.97 1.48
CA PRO A 284 -12.05 -16.55 1.76
C PRO A 284 -11.68 -16.30 3.22
N CYS A 285 -10.96 -15.21 3.47
CA CYS A 285 -10.71 -14.72 4.82
C CYS A 285 -12.02 -14.29 5.52
N ASP A 286 -12.04 -14.43 6.83
CA ASP A 286 -13.21 -14.11 7.68
C ASP A 286 -12.87 -13.19 8.88
N GLY A 287 -11.63 -12.72 8.97
CA GLY A 287 -11.11 -11.88 10.04
C GLY A 287 -10.44 -12.69 11.15
N ASN A 288 -10.38 -14.01 11.03
CA ASN A 288 -9.65 -14.84 12.00
C ASN A 288 -8.15 -14.82 11.73
N VAL A 289 -7.45 -13.96 12.47
CA VAL A 289 -6.01 -13.68 12.32
C VAL A 289 -5.07 -14.89 12.49
N THR A 290 -5.53 -16.02 13.03
CA THR A 290 -4.68 -17.23 13.13
C THR A 290 -4.77 -18.12 11.89
N SER A 291 -5.85 -18.00 11.11
CA SER A 291 -6.12 -18.85 9.95
C SER A 291 -6.10 -18.10 8.62
N ASP A 292 -6.40 -16.80 8.66
CA ASP A 292 -6.34 -15.93 7.49
C ASP A 292 -4.88 -15.71 7.10
N VAL A 293 -4.63 -15.56 5.80
CA VAL A 293 -3.29 -15.34 5.27
C VAL A 293 -3.34 -14.18 4.28
N THR A 294 -2.62 -13.12 4.59
CA THR A 294 -2.40 -12.00 3.67
C THR A 294 -1.46 -12.44 2.57
N ARG A 295 -1.75 -12.07 1.32
CA ARG A 295 -0.89 -12.39 0.19
C ARG A 295 -0.55 -11.17 -0.63
N TYR A 296 0.73 -11.08 -0.97
CA TYR A 296 1.28 -10.00 -1.76
C TYR A 296 1.91 -10.51 -3.05
N SER A 297 1.64 -9.82 -4.15
CA SER A 297 2.27 -10.02 -5.45
C SER A 297 2.95 -8.72 -5.87
N GLU A 298 4.27 -8.69 -5.86
CA GLU A 298 5.05 -7.45 -5.94
C GLU A 298 6.09 -7.51 -7.06
N MET A 299 6.24 -6.41 -7.82
CA MET A 299 7.31 -6.24 -8.82
C MET A 299 8.21 -5.08 -8.41
N ILE A 300 9.48 -5.35 -8.12
CA ILE A 300 10.47 -4.34 -7.73
C ILE A 300 11.17 -3.75 -8.96
N LEU A 301 11.17 -2.43 -9.13
CA LEU A 301 11.83 -1.75 -10.26
C LEU A 301 13.31 -1.43 -10.04
N ASN A 302 13.73 -1.28 -8.78
CA ASN A 302 15.09 -0.82 -8.47
C ASN A 302 16.12 -1.79 -9.10
N PRO A 303 16.95 -1.33 -10.05
CA PRO A 303 17.90 -2.20 -10.76
C PRO A 303 18.98 -2.78 -9.84
N GLU A 304 19.24 -2.14 -8.71
CA GLU A 304 20.23 -2.58 -7.72
C GLU A 304 19.72 -3.73 -6.85
N THR A 305 18.41 -4.02 -6.86
CA THR A 305 17.84 -5.14 -6.13
C THR A 305 18.41 -6.47 -6.66
N PRO A 306 19.07 -7.27 -5.80
CA PRO A 306 19.60 -8.57 -6.19
C PRO A 306 18.47 -9.61 -6.23
N SER A 307 18.68 -10.73 -6.92
CA SER A 307 17.83 -11.91 -6.73
C SER A 307 18.30 -12.68 -5.50
N TRP A 308 17.39 -12.97 -4.55
CA TRP A 308 17.66 -13.88 -3.43
C TRP A 308 17.23 -15.31 -3.73
N CYS A 309 16.35 -15.51 -4.71
CA CYS A 309 16.10 -16.82 -5.30
C CYS A 309 17.30 -17.25 -6.15
N LYS A 310 18.08 -18.23 -5.68
CA LYS A 310 19.30 -18.66 -6.37
C LYS A 310 19.32 -20.16 -6.66
N PRO A 311 20.05 -20.61 -7.70
CA PRO A 311 20.17 -22.03 -8.04
C PRO A 311 20.94 -22.87 -7.00
N ASP A 312 21.75 -22.24 -6.16
CA ASP A 312 22.51 -22.85 -5.07
C ASP A 312 21.81 -22.71 -3.71
N ASP A 313 20.93 -21.72 -3.54
CA ASP A 313 20.04 -21.57 -2.38
C ASP A 313 18.58 -21.32 -2.83
N PRO A 314 17.81 -22.40 -3.07
CA PRO A 314 16.45 -22.29 -3.60
C PRO A 314 15.40 -22.02 -2.52
N LYS A 315 15.80 -21.76 -1.27
CA LYS A 315 14.88 -21.58 -0.13
C LYS A 315 13.85 -20.47 -0.35
N LEU A 316 14.25 -19.41 -1.06
CA LEU A 316 13.40 -18.26 -1.41
C LEU A 316 12.91 -18.31 -2.85
N CYS A 317 13.01 -19.45 -3.52
CA CYS A 317 12.47 -19.64 -4.86
C CYS A 317 11.09 -20.31 -4.81
N PRO A 318 10.13 -19.86 -5.64
CA PRO A 318 8.92 -20.62 -5.90
C PRO A 318 9.21 -22.07 -6.31
N PRO A 319 8.45 -23.06 -5.83
CA PRO A 319 8.61 -24.47 -6.22
C PRO A 319 8.67 -24.72 -7.73
N TYR A 320 7.89 -23.93 -8.49
CA TYR A 320 7.91 -23.94 -9.94
C TYR A 320 7.59 -22.55 -10.51
N HIS A 321 8.08 -22.31 -11.72
CA HIS A 321 7.66 -21.22 -12.59
C HIS A 321 6.62 -21.74 -13.58
N THR A 322 5.59 -20.94 -13.86
CA THR A 322 4.60 -21.22 -14.91
C THR A 322 4.78 -20.22 -16.05
N PHE A 323 5.20 -20.71 -17.22
CA PHE A 323 5.32 -19.89 -18.42
C PHE A 323 3.94 -19.46 -18.96
N PRO A 324 3.86 -18.42 -19.81
CA PRO A 324 2.60 -17.97 -20.40
C PRO A 324 1.80 -19.06 -21.13
N ASN A 325 2.49 -20.03 -21.73
CA ASN A 325 1.88 -21.17 -22.40
C ASN A 325 1.38 -22.28 -21.45
N GLY A 326 1.49 -22.09 -20.13
CA GLY A 326 1.08 -23.05 -19.10
C GLY A 326 2.16 -24.08 -18.72
N THR A 327 3.32 -24.09 -19.38
CA THR A 327 4.42 -25.01 -19.05
C THR A 327 4.95 -24.71 -17.66
N LYS A 328 5.04 -25.73 -16.81
CA LYS A 328 5.66 -25.63 -15.48
C LYS A 328 7.08 -26.15 -15.50
N VAL A 329 8.00 -25.39 -14.90
CA VAL A 329 9.39 -25.79 -14.68
C VAL A 329 9.69 -25.67 -13.20
N HIS A 330 10.13 -26.77 -12.60
CA HIS A 330 10.44 -26.82 -11.18
C HIS A 330 11.84 -26.27 -10.90
N ARG A 331 12.00 -25.65 -9.72
CA ARG A 331 13.27 -25.05 -9.27
C ARG A 331 14.49 -25.98 -9.19
N PRO A 332 14.42 -27.33 -9.26
CA PRO A 332 15.62 -28.15 -9.44
C PRO A 332 16.15 -28.17 -10.88
N ASP A 333 15.33 -27.82 -11.89
CA ASP A 333 15.76 -27.74 -13.28
C ASP A 333 16.49 -26.42 -13.54
N LYS A 334 17.78 -26.40 -13.17
CA LYS A 334 18.62 -25.22 -13.22
C LYS A 334 18.78 -24.62 -14.62
N SER A 335 18.53 -25.41 -15.66
CA SER A 335 18.73 -24.99 -17.05
C SER A 335 17.58 -24.17 -17.62
N ARG A 336 16.37 -24.36 -17.06
CA ARG A 336 15.13 -23.73 -17.57
C ARG A 336 14.43 -22.84 -16.56
N TYR A 337 14.69 -23.02 -15.27
CA TYR A 337 14.05 -22.21 -14.24
C TYR A 337 14.62 -20.78 -14.23
N PRO A 338 13.77 -19.73 -14.30
CA PRO A 338 14.24 -18.35 -14.39
C PRO A 338 14.50 -17.75 -13.00
N TYR A 339 15.58 -18.16 -12.32
CA TYR A 339 15.89 -17.69 -10.95
C TYR A 339 15.95 -16.16 -10.84
N GLU A 340 16.62 -15.51 -11.79
CA GLU A 340 16.80 -14.05 -11.81
C GLU A 340 15.49 -13.25 -11.95
N ALA A 341 14.39 -13.92 -12.33
CA ALA A 341 13.07 -13.31 -12.43
C ALA A 341 12.39 -13.12 -11.07
N TYR A 342 12.93 -13.73 -10.01
CA TYR A 342 12.38 -13.70 -8.66
C TYR A 342 13.35 -13.00 -7.70
N HIS A 343 12.85 -12.09 -6.88
CA HIS A 343 13.60 -11.62 -5.72
C HIS A 343 13.47 -12.63 -4.60
N LEU A 344 12.24 -12.91 -4.14
CA LEU A 344 11.95 -13.93 -3.13
C LEU A 344 10.50 -14.44 -3.22
N LEU A 345 10.30 -15.64 -2.70
CA LEU A 345 9.05 -16.15 -2.15
C LEU A 345 9.29 -16.45 -0.66
N CYS A 346 8.48 -15.88 0.21
CA CYS A 346 8.39 -16.32 1.60
C CYS A 346 7.00 -16.91 1.87
N THR A 347 6.96 -18.02 2.60
CA THR A 347 5.75 -18.84 2.77
C THR A 347 4.95 -18.42 4.00
N PRO A 348 3.65 -18.75 4.09
CA PRO A 348 2.87 -18.37 5.25
C PRO A 348 3.33 -19.12 6.50
N GLY A 349 3.37 -18.40 7.63
CA GLY A 349 3.83 -18.96 8.91
C GLY A 349 2.92 -20.04 9.51
N ASN A 350 1.72 -20.24 8.95
CA ASN A 350 0.77 -21.29 9.30
C ASN A 350 0.59 -22.35 8.19
N GLY A 351 1.51 -22.43 7.22
CA GLY A 351 1.48 -23.47 6.20
C GLY A 351 2.03 -24.79 6.73
N GLU A 352 1.23 -25.85 6.73
CA GLU A 352 1.60 -27.16 7.28
C GLU A 352 2.30 -28.08 6.27
N HIS A 353 2.12 -27.83 4.97
CA HIS A 353 2.57 -28.70 3.88
C HIS A 353 3.49 -27.98 2.89
N VAL A 354 4.23 -26.98 3.37
CA VAL A 354 5.12 -26.16 2.54
C VAL A 354 6.28 -27.00 1.98
N GLU A 355 6.51 -26.91 0.67
CA GLU A 355 7.58 -27.64 -0.01
C GLU A 355 8.97 -27.18 0.45
N GLN A 356 9.79 -28.11 0.95
CA GLN A 356 11.14 -27.83 1.42
C GLN A 356 12.19 -27.90 0.30
N PRO A 357 13.25 -27.06 0.35
CA PRO A 357 13.51 -26.02 1.36
C PRO A 357 12.61 -24.79 1.17
N SER A 358 12.16 -24.19 2.27
CA SER A 358 11.42 -22.93 2.26
C SER A 358 11.78 -22.02 3.45
N GLY A 359 11.48 -20.72 3.32
CA GLY A 359 11.56 -19.75 4.41
C GLY A 359 10.20 -19.11 4.66
N PRO A 360 9.69 -19.09 5.90
CA PRO A 360 8.48 -18.34 6.21
C PRO A 360 8.76 -16.83 6.09
N CYS A 361 7.72 -16.06 5.78
CA CYS A 361 7.81 -14.60 5.92
C CYS A 361 8.04 -14.21 7.38
N ASP A 362 8.47 -12.96 7.59
CA ASP A 362 8.48 -12.42 8.94
C ASP A 362 7.06 -12.52 9.54
N PRO A 363 6.90 -12.93 10.80
CA PRO A 363 5.58 -13.21 11.34
C PRO A 363 4.95 -11.99 12.03
N TYR A 364 5.52 -10.80 11.88
CA TYR A 364 5.20 -9.61 12.68
C TYR A 364 4.73 -8.40 11.86
N SER A 365 5.03 -8.33 10.55
CA SER A 365 4.61 -7.22 9.67
C SER A 365 3.11 -7.12 9.47
N ASN A 366 2.36 -8.18 9.80
CA ASN A 366 0.93 -8.26 9.71
C ASN A 366 0.36 -8.92 10.97
N PRO A 367 -0.88 -8.62 11.39
CA PRO A 367 -1.50 -9.27 12.53
C PRO A 367 -1.65 -10.78 12.32
N GLN A 368 -1.94 -11.19 11.09
CA GLN A 368 -2.07 -12.57 10.61
C GLN A 368 -0.84 -13.01 9.79
N PRO A 369 -0.66 -14.33 9.57
CA PRO A 369 0.37 -14.84 8.66
C PRO A 369 0.31 -14.17 7.28
N GLN A 370 1.46 -14.07 6.63
CA GLN A 370 1.59 -13.49 5.29
C GLN A 370 2.41 -14.39 4.37
N GLU A 371 2.14 -14.30 3.09
CA GLU A 371 2.93 -14.87 2.01
C GLU A 371 3.24 -13.76 0.99
N ILE A 372 4.51 -13.59 0.65
CA ILE A 372 4.97 -12.53 -0.24
C ILE A 372 5.71 -13.18 -1.40
N LEU A 373 5.31 -12.83 -2.62
CA LEU A 373 6.04 -13.18 -3.83
C LEU A 373 6.50 -11.89 -4.52
N GLN A 374 7.82 -11.70 -4.56
CA GLN A 374 8.47 -10.55 -5.18
C GLN A 374 9.19 -10.99 -6.45
N ILE A 375 8.88 -10.34 -7.57
CA ILE A 375 9.50 -10.56 -8.88
C ILE A 375 10.36 -9.37 -9.29
N LEU A 376 11.28 -9.62 -10.22
CA LEU A 376 12.22 -8.66 -10.77
C LEU A 376 12.05 -8.54 -12.29
N PRO A 377 12.48 -7.41 -12.90
CA PRO A 377 12.51 -7.25 -14.35
C PRO A 377 13.22 -8.40 -15.06
N HIS A 378 12.50 -9.10 -15.94
CA HIS A 378 13.02 -10.28 -16.63
C HIS A 378 12.21 -10.59 -17.90
N PRO A 379 12.81 -11.14 -18.98
CA PRO A 379 12.11 -11.38 -20.24
C PRO A 379 10.86 -12.25 -20.15
N VAL A 380 10.81 -13.18 -19.19
CA VAL A 380 9.63 -14.07 -18.97
C VAL A 380 8.36 -13.31 -18.59
N TRP A 381 8.48 -12.05 -18.16
CA TRP A 381 7.34 -11.19 -17.84
C TRP A 381 6.86 -10.33 -19.01
N GLY A 382 7.59 -10.34 -20.14
CA GLY A 382 7.35 -9.43 -21.26
C GLY A 382 5.98 -9.58 -21.90
N GLU A 383 5.47 -10.81 -22.02
CA GLU A 383 4.11 -11.05 -22.56
C GLU A 383 3.00 -10.42 -21.71
N TYR A 384 3.27 -10.14 -20.43
CA TYR A 384 2.34 -9.50 -19.50
C TYR A 384 2.50 -7.98 -19.46
N GLY A 385 3.38 -7.39 -20.27
CA GLY A 385 3.65 -5.94 -20.33
C GLY A 385 4.59 -5.41 -19.24
N TYR A 386 5.14 -6.29 -18.40
CA TYR A 386 6.07 -5.94 -17.33
C TYR A 386 7.50 -5.69 -17.86
N PRO A 387 8.35 -4.98 -17.10
CA PRO A 387 9.73 -4.73 -17.50
C PRO A 387 10.51 -6.02 -17.76
N THR A 388 11.27 -6.05 -18.86
CA THR A 388 12.01 -7.23 -19.31
C THR A 388 13.50 -7.18 -18.99
N LYS A 389 13.98 -6.03 -18.50
CA LYS A 389 15.38 -5.80 -18.12
C LYS A 389 15.46 -4.82 -16.96
N LYS A 390 16.50 -4.96 -16.14
CA LYS A 390 16.81 -4.03 -15.04
C LYS A 390 16.92 -2.60 -15.57
N GLY A 391 16.34 -1.66 -14.83
CA GLY A 391 16.37 -0.22 -15.14
C GLY A 391 15.29 0.26 -16.12
N GLN A 392 14.51 -0.64 -16.75
CA GLN A 392 13.38 -0.23 -17.59
C GLN A 392 12.27 0.39 -16.73
N GLY A 393 11.84 1.60 -17.10
CA GLY A 393 10.88 2.42 -16.37
C GLY A 393 11.35 2.91 -15.01
N TRP A 394 12.67 2.92 -14.79
CA TRP A 394 13.30 3.47 -13.59
C TRP A 394 13.63 4.96 -13.76
N ILE A 395 14.56 5.48 -12.96
CA ILE A 395 14.99 6.89 -12.97
C ILE A 395 15.43 7.30 -14.38
N GLY A 396 14.85 8.40 -14.88
CA GLY A 396 15.12 8.93 -16.22
C GLY A 396 14.33 8.26 -17.35
N ASP A 397 13.47 7.28 -17.05
CA ASP A 397 12.66 6.54 -18.02
C ASP A 397 11.15 6.61 -17.70
N PRO A 398 10.53 7.81 -17.74
CA PRO A 398 9.10 7.96 -17.44
C PRO A 398 8.25 7.15 -18.42
N THR A 399 7.53 6.17 -17.90
CA THR A 399 6.87 5.13 -18.71
C THR A 399 5.36 5.14 -18.48
N THR A 400 4.61 4.91 -19.57
CA THR A 400 3.19 4.54 -19.48
C THR A 400 3.10 3.03 -19.56
N TRP A 401 2.68 2.40 -18.47
CA TRP A 401 2.55 0.97 -18.35
C TRP A 401 1.13 0.53 -18.71
N GLU A 402 1.02 -0.59 -19.42
CA GLU A 402 -0.21 -1.40 -19.53
C GLU A 402 0.17 -2.82 -19.14
N LEU A 403 -0.20 -3.20 -17.91
CA LEU A 403 0.19 -4.47 -17.30
C LEU A 403 -0.99 -5.43 -17.33
N ASP A 404 -0.78 -6.65 -17.83
CA ASP A 404 -1.72 -7.77 -17.70
C ASP A 404 -1.56 -8.44 -16.32
N VAL A 405 -1.92 -7.65 -15.31
CA VAL A 405 -1.77 -7.97 -13.89
C VAL A 405 -2.57 -9.22 -13.52
N GLY A 406 -3.78 -9.37 -14.07
CA GLY A 406 -4.62 -10.54 -13.83
C GLY A 406 -3.98 -11.82 -14.35
N ARG A 407 -3.54 -11.83 -15.61
CA ARG A 407 -2.94 -13.04 -16.19
C ARG A 407 -1.61 -13.40 -15.51
N LEU A 408 -0.77 -12.41 -15.19
CA LEU A 408 0.48 -12.67 -14.46
C LEU A 408 0.20 -13.26 -13.09
N SER A 409 -0.62 -12.58 -12.28
CA SER A 409 -0.96 -13.02 -10.93
C SER A 409 -1.66 -14.38 -10.89
N GLN A 410 -2.28 -14.86 -11.98
CA GLN A 410 -2.78 -16.23 -12.11
C GLN A 410 -1.67 -17.27 -12.30
N SER A 411 -0.61 -16.93 -13.03
CA SER A 411 0.53 -17.81 -13.34
C SER A 411 1.51 -17.94 -12.17
N LEU A 412 1.53 -16.96 -11.27
CA LEU A 412 2.39 -16.94 -10.10
C LEU A 412 2.02 -18.03 -9.07
N TYR A 413 3.03 -18.53 -8.35
CA TYR A 413 2.86 -19.51 -7.29
C TYR A 413 2.40 -18.82 -6.00
N PHE A 414 1.38 -19.40 -5.36
CA PHE A 414 0.99 -19.10 -3.99
C PHE A 414 0.67 -20.42 -3.29
N TYR A 415 1.09 -20.55 -2.04
CA TYR A 415 0.90 -21.74 -1.24
C TYR A 415 -0.59 -22.04 -1.01
N GLN A 416 -0.91 -23.33 -1.09
CA GLN A 416 -2.23 -23.90 -0.93
C GLN A 416 -2.07 -25.32 -0.36
N ASP A 417 -2.90 -25.68 0.62
CA ASP A 417 -2.86 -27.01 1.24
C ASP A 417 -3.22 -28.10 0.21
N PRO A 418 -2.48 -29.22 0.16
CA PRO A 418 -2.79 -30.33 -0.73
C PRO A 418 -4.24 -30.83 -0.58
N GLY A 419 -4.87 -31.17 -1.72
CA GLY A 419 -6.24 -31.72 -1.73
C GLY A 419 -7.35 -30.70 -1.47
N THR A 420 -7.03 -29.42 -1.30
CA THR A 420 -8.03 -28.36 -1.11
C THR A 420 -8.43 -27.69 -2.43
N ALA A 421 -9.60 -27.03 -2.44
CA ALA A 421 -10.05 -26.31 -3.62
C ALA A 421 -9.16 -25.08 -3.88
N PRO A 422 -8.77 -24.79 -5.14
CA PRO A 422 -7.99 -23.59 -5.44
C PRO A 422 -8.70 -22.32 -4.99
N ALA A 423 -7.95 -21.42 -4.33
CA ALA A 423 -8.46 -20.11 -3.98
C ALA A 423 -8.85 -19.29 -5.22
N LYS A 424 -9.95 -18.54 -5.13
CA LYS A 424 -10.24 -17.47 -6.09
C LYS A 424 -9.38 -16.25 -5.76
N ARG A 425 -8.52 -15.83 -6.68
CA ARG A 425 -7.56 -14.73 -6.47
C ARG A 425 -8.24 -13.38 -6.71
N LYS A 426 -8.85 -12.84 -5.66
CA LYS A 426 -9.49 -11.52 -5.65
C LYS A 426 -8.60 -10.49 -4.99
N TRP A 427 -8.14 -9.50 -5.73
CA TRP A 427 -7.16 -8.53 -5.25
C TRP A 427 -7.87 -7.31 -4.69
N SER A 428 -7.95 -7.21 -3.36
CA SER A 428 -8.68 -6.13 -2.69
C SER A 428 -7.88 -4.83 -2.61
N SER A 429 -6.59 -4.87 -2.94
CA SER A 429 -5.68 -3.72 -2.89
C SER A 429 -4.72 -3.79 -4.09
N ILE A 430 -4.55 -2.67 -4.79
CA ILE A 430 -3.73 -2.54 -6.01
C ILE A 430 -2.96 -1.22 -5.90
N ASP A 431 -1.64 -1.35 -5.79
CA ASP A 431 -0.79 -0.35 -5.16
C ASP A 431 0.46 -0.09 -5.99
N LEU A 432 1.04 1.09 -5.78
CA LEU A 432 2.38 1.43 -6.23
C LEU A 432 3.02 2.39 -5.22
N GLY A 433 4.34 2.36 -5.18
CA GLY A 433 5.11 3.24 -4.32
C GLY A 433 6.38 2.56 -3.86
N THR A 434 6.85 2.91 -2.68
CA THR A 434 8.17 2.48 -2.23
C THR A 434 8.22 2.13 -0.76
N GLU A 435 9.06 1.13 -0.50
CA GLU A 435 9.60 0.78 0.79
C GLU A 435 11.09 1.14 0.79
N ILE A 436 11.49 2.09 1.63
CA ILE A 436 12.91 2.30 1.95
C ILE A 436 13.23 1.33 3.07
N PHE A 437 13.96 0.27 2.75
CA PHE A 437 14.20 -0.84 3.65
C PHE A 437 15.49 -0.64 4.44
N ARG A 438 15.35 -0.24 5.71
CA ARG A 438 16.44 -0.15 6.70
C ARG A 438 17.64 0.67 6.23
N ASP A 439 17.36 1.79 5.58
CA ASP A 439 18.37 2.70 5.06
C ASP A 439 18.05 4.13 5.50
N ALA A 440 18.94 4.73 6.27
CA ALA A 440 18.74 6.04 6.88
C ALA A 440 19.13 7.17 5.92
N ASN A 441 18.42 8.30 6.01
CA ASN A 441 18.71 9.51 5.23
C ASN A 441 18.59 9.33 3.72
N GLN A 442 17.78 8.36 3.29
CA GLN A 442 17.44 8.17 1.89
C GLN A 442 16.20 8.97 1.51
N VAL A 443 16.09 9.31 0.23
CA VAL A 443 14.92 9.99 -0.34
C VAL A 443 14.43 9.22 -1.56
N ALA A 444 13.13 8.97 -1.61
CA ALA A 444 12.45 8.51 -2.80
C ALA A 444 11.43 9.57 -3.23
N GLU A 445 11.34 9.79 -4.55
CA GLU A 445 10.47 10.78 -5.15
C GLU A 445 9.91 10.25 -6.47
N TRP A 446 8.60 10.34 -6.67
CA TRP A 446 7.96 9.91 -7.90
C TRP A 446 6.64 10.62 -8.15
N THR A 447 6.19 10.56 -9.41
CA THR A 447 4.84 10.98 -9.78
C THR A 447 4.09 9.86 -10.46
N VAL A 448 2.78 9.80 -10.22
CA VAL A 448 1.86 8.91 -10.94
C VAL A 448 0.64 9.67 -11.44
N SER A 449 0.18 9.30 -12.63
CA SER A 449 -1.07 9.77 -13.21
C SER A 449 -1.72 8.68 -14.05
N ASN A 450 -2.96 8.93 -14.51
CA ASN A 450 -3.67 8.04 -15.43
C ASN A 450 -3.84 6.60 -14.91
N PHE A 451 -3.91 6.42 -13.60
CA PHE A 451 -4.12 5.11 -12.98
C PHE A 451 -5.57 4.66 -13.20
N ASP A 452 -5.71 3.63 -14.03
CA ASP A 452 -6.95 2.98 -14.42
C ASP A 452 -6.80 1.44 -14.20
N ILE A 453 -7.74 0.83 -13.46
CA ILE A 453 -7.89 -0.63 -13.33
C ILE A 453 -8.98 -1.06 -14.31
N LEU A 454 -8.61 -1.92 -15.27
CA LEU A 454 -9.46 -2.33 -16.39
C LEU A 454 -9.96 -3.74 -16.14
N VAL A 455 -11.25 -3.86 -15.83
CA VAL A 455 -11.94 -5.15 -15.66
C VAL A 455 -12.90 -5.33 -16.85
N PRO A 456 -12.96 -6.52 -17.48
CA PRO A 456 -13.91 -6.80 -18.55
C PRO A 456 -15.36 -6.57 -18.10
N ASN A 457 -16.20 -6.12 -19.03
CA ASN A 457 -17.65 -6.16 -18.82
C ASN A 457 -18.09 -7.63 -18.84
N ASN A 458 -18.72 -8.09 -17.77
CA ASN A 458 -19.38 -9.40 -17.72
C ASN A 458 -20.67 -9.40 -18.52
#